data_AF-A0A2H0M5L0-F1
#
_entry.id   AF-A0A2H0M5L0-F1
#
_cell.length_a   1.000
_cell.length_b   1.000
_cell.length_c   1.000
_cell.angle_alpha   90.00
_cell.angle_beta   90.00
_cell.angle_gamma   90.00
#
_symmetry.space_group_name_H-M   'P 1'
#
loop_
_entity.id
_entity.type
_entity.pdbx_description
1 polymer ?
#
loop_
_entity_poly.entity_id
_entity_poly.type
_entity_poly.pdbx_seq_one_letter_code
_entity_poly.pdbx_strand_id
1 'polypeptide(L)'
;MNRRILISAMFFLALGGLLLHYRIHPFTGIYRIATIASLIDAFLITALLCARKSAIYGLLLKGMLTILGVVLMWDFSIDSFAGKHPSFSDWIFKSTLADILIALAGFLIAKAIYDLYHKVN
;
A
#
# COMPACT_ATOMS: atom_id res chain seq x y z
N MET A 1 -9.56 -1.07 -20.95
CA MET A 1 -8.72 -1.80 -19.97
C MET A 1 -9.58 -2.84 -19.26
N ASN A 2 -9.12 -4.09 -19.13
CA ASN A 2 -9.91 -5.16 -18.50
C ASN A 2 -9.81 -5.06 -16.97
N ARG A 3 -10.95 -4.84 -16.29
CA ARG A 3 -11.03 -4.70 -14.84
C ARG A 3 -10.40 -5.86 -14.08
N ARG A 4 -10.57 -7.09 -14.58
CA ARG A 4 -10.00 -8.29 -13.93
C ARG A 4 -8.47 -8.21 -13.85
N ILE A 5 -7.83 -7.69 -14.89
CA ILE A 5 -6.37 -7.52 -14.92
C ILE A 5 -5.92 -6.50 -13.87
N LEU A 6 -6.66 -5.39 -13.70
CA LEU A 6 -6.32 -4.39 -12.66
C LEU A 6 -6.50 -4.93 -11.25
N ILE A 7 -7.55 -5.72 -11.01
CA ILE A 7 -7.77 -6.36 -9.71
C ILE A 7 -6.63 -7.34 -9.42
N SER A 8 -6.25 -8.17 -10.39
CA SER A 8 -5.09 -9.07 -10.25
C SER A 8 -3.79 -8.30 -10.02
N ALA A 9 -3.55 -7.22 -10.77
CA ALA A 9 -2.37 -6.38 -10.60
C ALA A 9 -2.32 -5.75 -9.20
N MET A 10 -3.46 -5.24 -8.70
CA MET A 10 -3.58 -4.70 -7.35
C MET A 10 -3.32 -5.78 -6.28
N PHE A 11 -3.88 -6.98 -6.45
CA PHE A 11 -3.65 -8.10 -5.54
C PHE A 11 -2.17 -8.48 -5.47
N PHE A 12 -1.51 -8.69 -6.61
CA PHE A 12 -0.09 -9.06 -6.62
C PHE A 12 0.81 -7.94 -6.10
N LEU A 13 0.47 -6.67 -6.36
CA LEU A 13 1.19 -5.52 -5.83
C LEU A 13 1.07 -5.44 -4.31
N ALA A 14 -0.15 -5.60 -3.77
CA ALA A 14 -0.39 -5.59 -2.32
C ALA A 14 0.22 -6.82 -1.63
N LEU A 15 0.19 -7.99 -2.27
CA LEU A 15 0.88 -9.19 -1.78
C LEU A 15 2.40 -9.00 -1.76
N GLY A 16 2.98 -8.38 -2.81
CA GLY A 16 4.39 -7.99 -2.83
C GLY A 16 4.75 -7.05 -1.69
N GLY A 17 3.92 -6.02 -1.45
CA GLY A 17 4.08 -5.10 -0.31
C GLY A 17 4.00 -5.81 1.05
N LEU A 18 3.07 -6.76 1.22
CA LEU A 18 2.97 -7.58 2.43
C LEU A 18 4.24 -8.43 2.66
N LEU A 19 4.74 -9.08 1.61
CA LEU A 19 5.96 -9.90 1.71
C LEU A 19 7.20 -9.05 2.00
N LEU A 20 7.31 -7.86 1.41
CA LEU A 20 8.35 -6.88 1.74
C LEU A 20 8.24 -6.41 3.20
N HIS A 21 7.02 -6.17 3.68
CA HIS A 21 6.79 -5.78 5.06
C HIS A 21 7.26 -6.86 6.04
N TYR A 22 6.93 -8.14 5.79
CA TYR A 22 7.41 -9.26 6.61
C TYR A 22 8.93 -9.46 6.56
N ARG A 23 9.59 -9.04 5.48
CA ARG A 23 11.05 -9.06 5.40
C ARG A 23 11.71 -8.05 6.34
N ILE A 24 11.05 -6.91 6.57
CA ILE A 24 11.58 -5.80 7.38
C ILE A 24 11.13 -5.93 8.84
N HIS A 25 9.88 -6.35 9.10
CA HIS A 25 9.30 -6.40 10.42
C HIS A 25 8.79 -7.81 10.79
N PRO A 26 9.25 -8.41 11.90
CA PRO A 26 8.64 -9.61 12.44
C PRO A 26 7.24 -9.30 12.98
N PHE A 27 6.35 -10.30 12.97
CA PHE A 27 4.97 -10.19 13.47
C PHE A 27 4.88 -10.13 15.00
N THR A 28 5.59 -9.20 15.63
CA THR A 28 5.72 -9.10 17.08
C THR A 28 5.71 -7.64 17.53
N GLY A 29 5.19 -7.40 18.75
CA GLY A 29 5.19 -6.08 19.38
C GLY A 29 4.47 -4.99 18.57
N ILE A 30 5.15 -3.85 18.43
CA ILE A 30 4.63 -2.62 17.83
C ILE A 30 4.31 -2.73 16.32
N TYR A 31 4.93 -3.70 15.61
CA TYR A 31 4.75 -3.86 14.16
C TYR A 31 3.49 -4.65 13.78
N ARG A 32 2.80 -5.25 14.76
CA ARG A 32 1.57 -6.03 14.54
C ARG A 32 0.50 -5.22 13.81
N ILE A 33 0.34 -3.94 14.15
CA ILE A 33 -0.66 -3.06 13.52
C ILE A 33 -0.33 -2.86 12.04
N ALA A 34 0.94 -2.62 11.70
CA ALA A 34 1.37 -2.43 10.32
C ALA A 34 1.25 -3.73 9.49
N THR A 35 1.48 -4.89 10.11
CA THR A 35 1.24 -6.18 9.45
C THR A 35 -0.25 -6.45 9.21
N ILE A 36 -1.11 -6.12 10.19
CA ILE A 36 -2.57 -6.24 10.01
C ILE A 36 -3.03 -5.28 8.90
N ALA A 37 -2.51 -4.06 8.85
CA ALA A 37 -2.82 -3.10 7.81
C ALA A 37 -2.44 -3.62 6.41
N SER A 38 -1.26 -4.23 6.26
CA SER A 38 -0.83 -4.84 4.98
C SER A 38 -1.64 -6.09 4.60
N LEU A 39 -2.10 -6.89 5.58
CA LEU A 39 -3.04 -7.99 5.34
C LEU A 39 -4.42 -7.48 4.86
N ILE A 40 -4.94 -6.44 5.50
CA ILE A 40 -6.17 -5.77 5.07
C ILE A 40 -6.03 -5.25 3.64
N ASP A 41 -4.88 -4.67 3.31
CA ASP A 41 -4.60 -4.19 1.96
C ASP A 41 -4.60 -5.29 0.90
N ALA A 42 -3.91 -6.41 1.17
CA ALA A 42 -3.82 -7.52 0.23
C ALA A 42 -5.17 -8.23 0.02
N PHE A 43 -5.92 -8.50 1.10
CA PHE A 43 -7.10 -9.36 1.02
C PHE A 43 -8.42 -8.60 1.04
N LEU A 44 -8.64 -7.74 2.04
CA LEU A 44 -9.93 -7.08 2.22
C LEU A 44 -10.18 -6.04 1.12
N ILE A 45 -9.21 -5.19 0.81
CA ILE A 45 -9.38 -4.18 -0.24
C ILE A 45 -9.59 -4.85 -1.60
N THR A 46 -8.78 -5.87 -1.94
CA THR A 46 -8.97 -6.65 -3.18
C THR A 46 -10.38 -7.22 -3.26
N ALA A 47 -10.88 -7.83 -2.17
CA ALA A 47 -12.22 -8.38 -2.13
C ALA A 47 -13.31 -7.30 -2.31
N LEU A 48 -13.15 -6.12 -1.69
CA LEU A 48 -14.08 -5.00 -1.85
C LEU A 48 -14.10 -4.46 -3.28
N LEU A 49 -12.97 -4.46 -3.98
CA LEU A 49 -12.86 -4.02 -5.38
C LEU A 49 -13.43 -5.05 -6.39
N CYS A 50 -13.63 -6.30 -5.99
CA CYS A 50 -14.25 -7.32 -6.85
C CYS A 50 -15.73 -7.05 -7.16
N ALA A 51 -16.44 -6.27 -6.33
CA ALA A 51 -17.85 -5.96 -6.54
C ALA A 51 -18.11 -4.46 -6.69
N ARG A 52 -18.94 -4.09 -7.66
CA ARG A 52 -19.30 -2.69 -7.95
C ARG A 52 -19.86 -1.95 -6.73
N LYS A 53 -20.73 -2.62 -5.98
CA LYS A 53 -21.42 -2.05 -4.81
C LYS A 53 -20.45 -1.71 -3.67
N SER A 54 -19.36 -2.46 -3.54
CA SER A 54 -18.37 -2.28 -2.48
C SER A 54 -17.10 -1.55 -2.92
N ALA A 55 -16.95 -1.27 -4.22
CA ALA A 55 -15.75 -0.65 -4.77
C ALA A 55 -15.45 0.72 -4.15
N ILE A 56 -16.48 1.50 -3.76
CA ILE A 56 -16.28 2.77 -3.06
C ILE A 56 -15.61 2.59 -1.70
N TYR A 57 -16.02 1.57 -0.93
CA TYR A 57 -15.40 1.26 0.36
C TYR A 57 -13.97 0.75 0.18
N GLY A 58 -13.73 -0.05 -0.85
CA GLY A 58 -12.37 -0.49 -1.22
C GLY A 58 -11.46 0.70 -1.55
N LEU A 59 -11.94 1.66 -2.34
CA LEU A 59 -11.18 2.87 -2.69
C LEU A 59 -10.90 3.74 -1.46
N LEU A 60 -11.92 4.02 -0.64
CA LEU A 60 -11.76 4.84 0.57
C LEU A 60 -10.78 4.20 1.55
N LEU A 61 -10.96 2.91 1.83
CA LEU A 61 -10.07 2.17 2.73
C LEU A 61 -8.64 2.13 2.19
N LYS A 62 -8.47 1.94 0.88
CA LYS A 62 -7.15 1.99 0.23
C LYS A 62 -6.49 3.36 0.39
N GLY A 63 -7.24 4.45 0.18
CA GLY A 63 -6.75 5.80 0.38
C GLY A 63 -6.30 6.04 1.82
N MET A 64 -7.13 5.67 2.79
CA MET A 64 -6.81 5.80 4.22
C MET A 64 -5.55 5.02 4.61
N LEU A 65 -5.45 3.75 4.19
CA LEU A 65 -4.27 2.92 4.48
C LEU A 65 -3.02 3.42 3.77
N THR A 66 -3.15 3.97 2.56
CA THR A 66 -2.01 4.54 1.83
C THR A 66 -1.47 5.77 2.56
N ILE A 67 -2.34 6.71 2.98
CA ILE A 67 -1.92 7.89 3.73
C ILE A 67 -1.27 7.50 5.06
N LEU A 68 -1.91 6.60 5.82
CA LEU A 68 -1.37 6.12 7.09
C LEU A 68 -0.02 5.43 6.88
N GLY A 69 0.08 4.56 5.88
CA GLY A 69 1.31 3.86 5.51
C GLY A 69 2.43 4.84 5.18
N VAL A 70 2.15 5.86 4.35
CA VAL A 70 3.14 6.88 3.99
C VAL A 70 3.67 7.62 5.22
N VAL A 71 2.79 8.07 6.11
CA VAL A 71 3.21 8.80 7.32
C VAL A 71 4.09 7.93 8.21
N LEU A 72 3.65 6.69 8.49
CA LEU A 72 4.40 5.77 9.36
C LEU A 72 5.73 5.33 8.74
N MET A 73 5.75 5.06 7.44
CA MET A 73 6.96 4.66 6.71
C MET A 73 7.95 5.81 6.62
N TRP A 74 7.46 7.04 6.42
CA TRP A 74 8.28 8.24 6.38
C TRP A 74 8.93 8.53 7.74
N ASP A 75 8.13 8.49 8.81
CA ASP A 75 8.60 8.64 10.19
C ASP A 75 9.67 7.59 10.55
N PHE A 76 9.39 6.31 10.23
CA PHE A 76 10.36 5.23 10.39
C PHE A 76 11.67 5.46 9.62
N SER A 77 11.61 6.03 8.41
CA SER A 77 12.80 6.36 7.63
C SER A 77 13.63 7.47 8.27
N ILE A 78 12.98 8.51 8.79
CA ILE A 78 13.65 9.59 9.52
C ILE A 78 14.37 9.03 10.75
N ASP A 79 13.66 8.25 11.57
CA ASP A 79 14.21 7.63 12.78
C ASP A 79 15.37 6.68 12.46
N SER A 80 15.29 5.92 11.37
CA SER A 80 16.36 5.01 10.92
C SER A 80 17.66 5.74 10.55
N PHE A 81 17.54 7.01 10.14
CA PHE A 81 18.66 7.91 9.83
C PHE A 81 19.00 8.87 10.97
N ALA A 82 18.31 8.84 12.11
CA ALA A 82 18.60 9.71 13.23
C ALA A 82 20.06 9.58 13.66
N GLY A 83 20.76 10.72 13.74
CA GLY A 83 22.19 10.79 14.06
C GLY A 83 23.15 10.42 12.91
N LYS A 84 22.64 10.17 11.70
CA LYS A 84 23.44 9.95 10.48
C LYS A 84 23.22 11.11 9.50
N HIS A 85 24.21 11.37 8.63
CA HIS A 85 24.04 12.25 7.47
C HIS A 85 23.82 11.38 6.23
N PRO A 86 22.59 10.90 5.96
CA PRO A 86 22.32 10.03 4.83
C PRO A 86 22.61 10.76 3.51
N SER A 87 23.29 10.07 2.60
CA SER A 87 23.42 10.54 1.22
C SER A 87 22.09 10.42 0.48
N PHE A 88 21.95 11.08 -0.68
CA PHE A 88 20.77 10.92 -1.53
C PHE A 88 20.51 9.46 -1.93
N SER A 89 21.58 8.69 -2.17
CA SER A 89 21.48 7.26 -2.46
C SER A 89 20.89 6.47 -1.30
N ASP A 90 21.19 6.84 -0.05
CA ASP A 90 20.64 6.17 1.12
C ASP A 90 19.14 6.40 1.24
N TRP A 91 18.65 7.60 0.90
CA TRP A 91 17.22 7.87 0.83
C TRP A 91 16.50 7.04 -0.21
N ILE A 92 17.13 6.68 -1.33
CA ILE A 92 16.48 5.86 -2.36
C ILE A 92 16.47 4.37 -1.99
N PHE A 93 17.60 3.86 -1.50
CA PHE A 93 17.81 2.40 -1.37
C PHE A 93 17.69 1.86 0.07
N LYS A 94 17.78 2.72 1.09
CA LYS A 94 17.76 2.32 2.50
C LYS A 94 16.58 2.88 3.29
N SER A 95 15.78 3.76 2.69
CA SER A 95 14.51 4.22 3.24
C SER A 95 13.35 3.33 2.78
N THR A 96 12.15 3.58 3.30
CA THR A 96 10.89 2.95 2.87
C THR A 96 10.25 3.62 1.65
N LEU A 97 10.99 4.45 0.89
CA LEU A 97 10.49 5.13 -0.30
C LEU A 97 9.93 4.14 -1.34
N ALA A 98 10.58 3.00 -1.53
CA ALA A 98 10.09 1.96 -2.43
C ALA A 98 8.72 1.41 -1.98
N ASP A 99 8.54 1.17 -0.68
CA ASP A 99 7.28 0.70 -0.09
C ASP A 99 6.17 1.75 -0.23
N ILE A 100 6.52 3.04 -0.04
CA ILE A 100 5.62 4.18 -0.26
C ILE A 100 5.11 4.21 -1.71
N LEU A 101 6.01 4.05 -2.68
CA LEU A 101 5.65 4.05 -4.10
C LEU A 101 4.74 2.86 -4.47
N ILE A 102 4.97 1.70 -3.85
CA ILE A 102 4.09 0.51 -3.99
C ILE A 102 2.69 0.82 -3.45
N ALA A 103 2.58 1.45 -2.27
CA ALA A 103 1.29 1.81 -1.67
C ALA A 103 0.53 2.81 -2.57
N LEU A 104 1.21 3.85 -3.05
CA LEU A 104 0.65 4.85 -3.97
C LEU A 104 0.19 4.24 -5.30
N ALA A 105 1.01 3.35 -5.90
CA ALA A 105 0.63 2.63 -7.11
C ALA A 105 -0.64 1.80 -6.88
N GLY A 106 -0.76 1.12 -5.74
CA GLY A 106 -1.97 0.37 -5.37
C GLY A 106 -3.21 1.27 -5.26
N PHE A 107 -3.07 2.49 -4.71
CA PHE A 107 -4.16 3.45 -4.65
C PHE A 107 -4.62 3.92 -6.04
N LEU A 108 -3.67 4.23 -6.93
CA LEU A 108 -4.00 4.64 -8.31
C LEU A 108 -4.73 3.52 -9.07
N ILE A 109 -4.32 2.25 -8.88
CA ILE A 109 -5.01 1.11 -9.49
C ILE A 109 -6.43 0.97 -8.90
N ALA A 110 -6.60 1.11 -7.58
CA ALA A 110 -7.92 1.08 -6.94
C ALA A 110 -8.84 2.19 -7.48
N LYS A 111 -8.32 3.41 -7.68
CA LYS A 111 -9.06 4.51 -8.31
C LYS A 111 -9.46 4.15 -9.74
N ALA A 112 -8.54 3.63 -10.54
CA ALA A 112 -8.83 3.21 -11.91
C ALA A 112 -9.93 2.13 -11.98
N ILE A 113 -9.92 1.16 -11.06
CA ILE A 113 -10.98 0.14 -10.93
C ILE A 113 -12.33 0.80 -10.60
N TYR A 114 -12.33 1.73 -9.65
CA TYR A 114 -13.54 2.45 -9.25
C TYR A 114 -14.13 3.27 -10.40
N ASP A 115 -13.29 4.03 -11.12
CA ASP A 115 -13.70 4.83 -12.28
C ASP A 115 -14.26 3.95 -13.40
N LEU A 116 -13.68 2.77 -13.63
CA LEU A 116 -14.22 1.79 -14.59
C LEU A 116 -15.60 1.25 -14.20
N TYR A 117 -15.89 1.13 -12.90
CA TYR A 117 -17.24 0.75 -12.44
C TYR A 117 -18.25 1.89 -12.60
N HIS A 118 -17.80 3.13 -12.49
CA HIS A 118 -18.68 4.30 -12.39
C HIS A 118 -18.66 5.22 -13.60
N LYS A 119 -17.98 4.83 -14.70
CA LYS A 119 -17.88 5.58 -15.98
C LYS A 119 -18.13 7.07 -15.74
N VAL A 120 -17.10 7.75 -15.26
CA VAL A 120 -17.10 9.21 -15.32
C VAL A 120 -17.09 9.54 -16.81
N ASN A 121 -18.27 9.89 -17.35
CA ASN A 121 -18.40 10.46 -18.68
C ASN A 121 -17.74 11.84 -18.70
#